data_AF-A0AA39Y077-F1
#
_entry.id   AF-A0AA39Y077-F1
#
_cell.length_a   1.000
_cell.length_b   1.000
_cell.length_c   1.000
_cell.angle_alpha   90.00
_cell.angle_beta   90.00
_cell.angle_gamma   90.00
#
_symmetry.space_group_name_H-M   'P 1'
#
loop_
_entity.id
_entity.type
_entity.pdbx_description
1 polymer ?
#
loop_
_entity_poly.entity_id
_entity_poly.type
_entity_poly.pdbx_seq_one_letter_code
_entity_poly.pdbx_strand_id
1 'polypeptide(L)'
;MASPPRRISEDDDYDGETPLERIRPFGTLHRKQIAFVPASGDGHLNSTDTAISSGKAPRQDVADIYLSMVLPEDVKPRSTQNTTSAGTSKDAAPPSVCEVCKLPMTPLAPEDTSQAPEGVPKPATPHETSLAHQLCLPHSHPPSALDRSRMGLTYLSTYGWDPDARKGLGFKQQGIQYPVKTKVKDDKLGIGMEVPKNLPPKKKETMLDAKKVRKMAEEEKRRAARIRQQLFQRDDLEKYLGPGAA
;
A
#
# COMPACT_ATOMS: atom_id res chain seq x y z
N MET A 1 -55.04 -40.90 -18.06
CA MET A 1 -54.01 -40.15 -17.32
C MET A 1 -53.45 -39.10 -18.24
N ALA A 2 -53.87 -37.84 -18.09
CA ALA A 2 -53.43 -36.72 -18.93
C ALA A 2 -52.41 -35.90 -18.13
N SER A 3 -51.20 -35.73 -18.68
CA SER A 3 -50.15 -34.89 -18.09
C SER A 3 -50.51 -33.40 -18.21
N PRO A 4 -50.25 -32.57 -17.19
CA PRO A 4 -50.42 -31.12 -17.32
C PRO A 4 -49.26 -30.50 -18.15
N PRO A 5 -49.51 -29.40 -18.88
CA PRO A 5 -48.48 -28.71 -19.65
C PRO A 5 -47.49 -28.01 -18.72
N ARG A 6 -46.20 -28.06 -19.11
CA ARG A 6 -45.11 -27.29 -18.48
C ARG A 6 -45.43 -25.79 -18.60
N ARG A 7 -45.41 -25.07 -17.47
CA ARG A 7 -45.28 -23.60 -17.48
C ARG A 7 -43.89 -23.25 -18.02
N ILE A 8 -43.85 -22.59 -19.15
CA ILE A 8 -42.68 -21.84 -19.61
C ILE A 8 -42.77 -20.51 -18.87
N SER A 9 -41.80 -20.22 -18.01
CA SER A 9 -41.63 -18.90 -17.41
C SER A 9 -41.14 -17.94 -18.50
N GLU A 10 -41.96 -16.97 -18.86
CA GLU A 10 -41.71 -15.94 -19.89
C GLU A 10 -40.86 -14.77 -19.35
N ASP A 11 -39.90 -15.02 -18.45
CA ASP A 11 -39.17 -13.96 -17.74
C ASP A 11 -37.68 -13.81 -18.15
N ASP A 12 -37.24 -14.44 -19.25
CA ASP A 12 -35.82 -14.45 -19.67
C ASP A 12 -35.53 -13.72 -21.00
N ASP A 13 -36.41 -12.84 -21.50
CA ASP A 13 -36.27 -12.23 -22.85
C ASP A 13 -36.05 -10.69 -22.85
N TYR A 14 -35.55 -10.11 -21.75
CA TYR A 14 -35.41 -8.64 -21.59
C TYR A 14 -33.98 -8.09 -21.57
N ASP A 15 -32.98 -8.84 -22.06
CA ASP A 15 -31.58 -8.39 -22.04
C ASP A 15 -31.00 -8.02 -23.43
N GLY A 16 -31.79 -8.08 -24.51
CA GLY A 16 -31.29 -7.92 -25.88
C GLY A 16 -31.43 -6.54 -26.54
N GLU A 17 -32.39 -5.69 -26.13
CA GLU A 17 -32.80 -4.50 -26.90
C GLU A 17 -32.24 -3.16 -26.34
N THR A 18 -31.58 -3.17 -25.18
CA THR A 18 -31.16 -1.91 -24.53
C THR A 18 -29.75 -1.51 -24.96
N PRO A 19 -29.52 -0.32 -25.54
CA PRO A 19 -28.18 0.16 -25.85
C PRO A 19 -27.27 0.13 -24.61
N LEU A 20 -26.00 -0.25 -24.79
CA LEU A 20 -25.01 -0.48 -23.72
C LEU A 20 -24.93 0.66 -22.67
N GLU A 21 -25.19 1.90 -23.09
CA GLU A 21 -25.20 3.09 -22.22
C GLU A 21 -26.34 3.12 -21.19
N ARG A 22 -27.44 2.38 -21.44
CA ARG A 22 -28.61 2.27 -20.56
C ARG A 22 -28.66 0.96 -19.78
N ILE A 23 -27.72 0.05 -20.04
CA ILE A 23 -27.59 -1.19 -19.28
C ILE A 23 -26.99 -0.88 -17.91
N ARG A 24 -27.70 -1.25 -16.85
CA ARG A 24 -27.24 -1.05 -15.48
C ARG A 24 -26.04 -1.99 -15.23
N PRO A 25 -24.87 -1.49 -14.83
CA PRO A 25 -23.62 -2.26 -14.84
C PRO A 25 -23.58 -3.42 -13.82
N PHE A 26 -24.54 -3.49 -12.90
CA PHE A 26 -24.75 -4.63 -12.04
C PHE A 26 -26.25 -4.93 -12.00
N GLY A 27 -26.64 -6.10 -12.52
CA GLY A 27 -27.93 -6.71 -12.24
C GLY A 27 -28.15 -6.75 -10.73
N THR A 28 -29.40 -6.58 -10.30
CA THR A 28 -29.79 -6.40 -8.89
C THR A 28 -29.20 -7.51 -8.01
N LEU A 29 -28.08 -7.21 -7.36
CA LEU A 29 -27.54 -8.03 -6.27
C LEU A 29 -28.55 -7.92 -5.13
N HIS A 30 -29.50 -8.86 -5.08
CA HIS A 30 -30.39 -9.06 -3.94
C HIS A 30 -29.52 -9.49 -2.76
N ARG A 31 -28.97 -8.51 -2.04
CA ARG A 31 -28.18 -8.73 -0.84
C ARG A 31 -29.13 -9.18 0.26
N LYS A 32 -29.18 -10.49 0.53
CA LYS A 32 -29.74 -10.99 1.80
C LYS A 32 -28.96 -10.32 2.94
N GLN A 33 -29.65 -9.58 3.80
CA GLN A 33 -29.03 -8.98 4.97
C GLN A 33 -28.50 -10.10 5.88
N ILE A 34 -27.25 -9.99 6.27
CA ILE A 34 -26.63 -10.91 7.24
C ILE A 34 -27.06 -10.42 8.62
N ALA A 35 -27.72 -11.29 9.39
CA ALA A 35 -28.06 -11.00 10.78
C ALA A 35 -26.78 -11.09 11.64
N PHE A 36 -26.40 -9.97 12.25
CA PHE A 36 -25.33 -9.96 13.23
C PHE A 36 -25.87 -10.52 14.55
N VAL A 37 -25.39 -11.69 14.97
CA VAL A 37 -25.65 -12.21 16.31
C VAL A 37 -24.74 -11.47 17.30
N PRO A 38 -25.29 -10.80 18.33
CA PRO A 38 -24.50 -10.11 19.33
C PRO A 38 -23.64 -11.09 20.14
N ALA A 39 -22.37 -10.75 20.35
CA ALA A 39 -21.39 -11.56 21.09
C ALA A 39 -21.68 -11.70 22.61
N SER A 40 -22.80 -11.16 23.08
CA SER A 40 -23.24 -11.25 24.48
C SER A 40 -24.14 -12.45 24.76
N GLY A 41 -24.38 -13.30 23.76
CA GLY A 41 -25.05 -14.59 23.95
C GLY A 41 -24.06 -15.64 24.45
N ASP A 42 -24.44 -16.29 25.53
CA ASP A 42 -23.92 -17.48 26.24
C ASP A 42 -23.77 -18.75 25.36
N GLY A 43 -23.61 -18.58 24.05
CA GLY A 43 -23.24 -19.62 23.11
C GLY A 43 -21.72 -19.81 23.08
N HIS A 44 -21.26 -20.93 23.61
CA HIS A 44 -19.86 -21.38 23.58
C HIS A 44 -19.35 -21.47 22.13
N LEU A 45 -18.56 -20.48 21.70
CA LEU A 45 -17.80 -20.52 20.46
C LEU A 45 -16.37 -20.93 20.78
N ASN A 46 -15.96 -22.13 20.33
CA ASN A 46 -14.59 -22.63 20.43
C ASN A 46 -13.68 -21.87 19.47
N SER A 47 -13.20 -20.69 19.89
CA SER A 47 -12.06 -20.03 19.26
C SER A 47 -10.98 -19.93 20.32
N THR A 48 -9.77 -20.36 19.97
CA THR A 48 -8.63 -20.57 20.87
C THR A 48 -8.29 -19.34 21.73
N ASP A 49 -8.78 -19.33 22.95
CA ASP A 49 -8.35 -18.40 23.99
C ASP A 49 -7.05 -18.91 24.63
N THR A 50 -5.94 -18.23 24.34
CA THR A 50 -4.84 -18.11 25.31
C THR A 50 -5.40 -17.44 26.56
N ALA A 51 -5.72 -18.26 27.54
CA ALA A 51 -6.06 -17.86 28.88
C ALA A 51 -4.96 -16.95 29.47
N ILE A 52 -5.30 -15.68 29.73
CA ILE A 52 -4.75 -14.97 30.88
C ILE A 52 -5.93 -14.42 31.68
N SER A 53 -6.31 -15.26 32.63
CA SER A 53 -7.12 -15.01 33.80
C SER A 53 -7.07 -13.56 34.28
N SER A 54 -8.25 -12.95 34.37
CA SER A 54 -8.57 -11.86 35.30
C SER A 54 -8.09 -12.23 36.71
N GLY A 55 -6.98 -11.64 37.12
CA GLY A 55 -6.52 -11.59 38.50
C GLY A 55 -6.32 -10.14 38.90
N LYS A 56 -6.99 -9.73 39.98
CA LYS A 56 -6.92 -8.40 40.61
C LYS A 56 -5.49 -7.86 40.75
N ALA A 57 -5.16 -6.80 40.02
CA ALA A 57 -4.23 -5.72 40.40
C ALA A 57 -4.37 -4.56 39.39
N PRO A 58 -4.21 -3.29 39.79
CA PRO A 58 -4.21 -2.18 38.85
C PRO A 58 -3.02 -2.36 37.90
N ARG A 59 -3.30 -2.46 36.59
CA ARG A 59 -2.26 -2.42 35.57
C ARG A 59 -1.64 -1.04 35.63
N GLN A 60 -0.41 -0.90 36.12
CA GLN A 60 0.31 0.36 35.96
C GLN A 60 0.51 0.60 34.47
N ASP A 61 0.14 1.80 34.02
CA ASP A 61 0.25 2.20 32.63
C ASP A 61 1.74 2.24 32.25
N VAL A 62 2.10 1.60 31.14
CA VAL A 62 3.49 1.52 30.67
C VAL A 62 4.07 2.91 30.45
N ALA A 63 3.21 3.90 30.14
CA ALA A 63 3.58 5.30 30.06
C ALA A 63 4.17 5.85 31.38
N ASP A 64 3.61 5.46 32.51
CA ASP A 64 4.00 5.96 33.85
C ASP A 64 5.37 5.42 34.27
N ILE A 65 5.67 4.18 33.89
CA ILE A 65 6.99 3.54 34.09
C ILE A 65 8.06 4.21 33.21
N TYR A 66 7.72 4.58 31.98
CA TYR A 66 8.63 5.33 31.12
C TYR A 66 8.85 6.75 31.64
N LEU A 67 7.81 7.40 32.15
CA LEU A 67 7.89 8.75 32.73
C LEU A 67 8.77 8.78 33.97
N SER A 68 8.68 7.79 34.87
CA SER A 68 9.56 7.70 36.04
C SER A 68 11.03 7.43 35.69
N MET A 69 11.28 6.77 34.55
CA MET A 69 12.63 6.46 34.09
C MET A 69 13.31 7.64 33.39
N VAL A 70 12.52 8.52 32.77
CA VAL A 70 13.04 9.63 31.93
C VAL A 70 13.09 10.96 32.72
N LEU A 71 12.26 11.13 33.75
CA LEU A 71 12.23 12.33 34.58
C LEU A 71 12.91 12.05 35.94
N PRO A 72 14.06 12.68 36.27
CA PRO A 72 14.67 12.53 37.60
C PRO A 72 13.75 13.09 38.71
N GLU A 73 13.64 12.34 39.82
CA GLU A 73 12.64 12.45 40.90
C GLU A 73 12.72 13.69 41.81
N ASP A 74 13.07 14.88 41.31
CA ASP A 74 13.07 16.11 42.13
C ASP A 74 11.72 16.86 42.13
N VAL A 75 10.65 16.24 41.61
CA VAL A 75 9.29 16.79 41.69
C VAL A 75 8.30 15.74 42.18
N LYS A 76 8.12 15.68 43.50
CA LYS A 76 7.09 14.91 44.18
C LYS A 76 5.69 15.33 43.69
N PRO A 77 4.87 14.46 43.08
CA PRO A 77 3.50 14.81 42.75
C PRO A 77 2.64 14.74 44.01
N ARG A 78 2.24 15.90 44.50
CA ARG A 78 1.14 16.05 45.45
C ARG A 78 -0.14 15.62 44.73
N SER A 79 -0.65 14.42 45.05
CA SER A 79 -2.08 14.16 45.00
C SER A 79 -2.79 15.32 45.68
N THR A 80 -3.84 15.86 45.06
CA THR A 80 -5.13 16.25 45.69
C THR A 80 -5.82 17.33 44.86
N GLN A 81 -6.95 16.93 44.26
CA GLN A 81 -8.23 17.62 44.17
C GLN A 81 -8.31 19.02 43.54
N ASN A 82 -9.27 19.13 42.61
CA ASN A 82 -10.16 20.27 42.49
C ASN A 82 -10.34 21.00 43.83
N THR A 83 -9.88 22.25 43.92
CA THR A 83 -10.52 23.31 44.70
C THR A 83 -10.04 24.65 44.18
N THR A 84 -11.04 25.45 43.83
CA THR A 84 -11.01 26.91 43.70
C THR A 84 -10.19 27.57 44.81
N SER A 85 -9.26 28.44 44.44
CA SER A 85 -8.76 29.50 45.33
C SER A 85 -8.21 30.65 44.50
N ALA A 86 -8.95 31.74 44.51
CA ALA A 86 -8.51 33.05 44.09
C ALA A 86 -7.28 33.48 44.91
N GLY A 87 -6.32 34.14 44.24
CA GLY A 87 -5.09 34.64 44.83
C GLY A 87 -4.32 35.47 43.80
N THR A 88 -4.84 36.67 43.55
CA THR A 88 -4.39 37.73 42.66
C THR A 88 -2.86 37.95 42.55
N SER A 89 -2.33 37.75 41.35
CA SER A 89 -1.47 38.72 40.65
C SER A 89 -1.92 38.80 39.19
N LYS A 90 -1.98 40.02 38.67
CA LYS A 90 -2.70 40.40 37.45
C LYS A 90 -1.89 40.08 36.19
N ASP A 91 -2.66 39.71 35.16
CA ASP A 91 -2.38 39.76 33.71
C ASP A 91 -1.28 38.84 33.14
N ALA A 92 -1.66 37.60 32.82
CA ALA A 92 -1.08 36.86 31.70
C ALA A 92 -2.14 35.91 31.11
N ALA A 93 -2.64 36.22 29.91
CA ALA A 93 -3.59 35.39 29.18
C ALA A 93 -3.00 34.00 28.85
N PRO A 94 -3.83 32.92 28.75
CA PRO A 94 -3.33 31.61 28.32
C PRO A 94 -2.66 31.72 26.94
N PRO A 95 -1.57 30.97 26.66
CA PRO A 95 -0.93 31.01 25.35
C PRO A 95 -1.94 30.57 24.28
N SER A 96 -2.29 31.46 23.37
CA SER A 96 -3.19 31.13 22.26
C SER A 96 -2.45 30.20 21.30
N VAL A 97 -2.95 28.99 21.12
CA VAL A 97 -2.40 28.04 20.14
C VAL A 97 -3.13 28.24 18.81
N CYS A 98 -2.40 28.30 17.71
CA CYS A 98 -2.99 28.39 16.38
C CYS A 98 -3.69 27.07 16.01
N GLU A 99 -4.96 27.13 15.58
CA GLU A 99 -5.73 25.93 15.18
C GLU A 99 -5.14 25.23 13.94
N VAL A 100 -4.48 25.99 13.07
CA VAL A 100 -3.94 25.52 11.79
C VAL A 100 -2.62 24.78 11.99
N CYS A 101 -1.63 25.42 12.62
CA CYS A 101 -0.28 24.86 12.78
C CYS A 101 0.01 24.29 14.18
N LYS A 102 -0.93 24.40 15.13
CA LYS A 102 -0.80 23.90 16.52
C LYS A 102 0.45 24.41 17.24
N LEU A 103 0.97 25.57 16.82
CA LEU A 103 2.10 26.25 17.44
C LEU A 103 1.58 27.33 18.39
N PRO A 104 2.27 27.58 19.52
CA PRO A 104 1.90 28.65 20.44
C PRO A 104 2.17 30.01 19.78
N MET A 105 1.16 30.87 19.75
CA MET A 105 1.30 32.28 19.37
C MET A 105 1.81 33.05 20.58
N THR A 106 2.94 33.73 20.44
CA THR A 106 3.36 34.74 21.42
C THR A 106 2.42 35.94 21.27
N PRO A 107 1.57 36.26 22.26
CA PRO A 107 0.69 37.41 22.15
C PRO A 107 1.55 38.68 22.06
N LEU A 108 1.27 39.51 21.05
CA LEU A 108 1.83 40.87 21.00
C LEU A 108 1.29 41.63 22.21
N ALA A 109 2.18 42.11 23.07
CA ALA A 109 1.81 43.10 24.07
C ALA A 109 1.34 44.37 23.35
N PRO A 110 0.33 45.09 23.88
CA PRO A 110 -0.17 46.31 23.27
C PRO A 110 0.94 47.34 23.14
N GLU A 111 1.00 47.93 21.96
CA GLU A 111 1.87 49.00 21.50
C GLU A 111 1.67 50.28 22.33
N ASP A 112 2.13 50.34 23.58
CA ASP A 112 2.23 51.61 24.30
C ASP A 112 3.29 51.49 25.39
N THR A 113 4.53 51.86 25.06
CA THR A 113 5.43 52.71 25.87
C THR A 113 6.83 52.61 25.27
N SER A 114 7.22 53.69 24.63
CA SER A 114 8.60 54.02 24.27
C SER A 114 9.51 53.96 25.50
N GLN A 115 10.38 52.94 25.54
CA GLN A 115 11.69 52.83 26.23
C GLN A 115 11.83 51.50 26.99
N ALA A 116 12.49 50.54 26.34
CA ALA A 116 13.13 49.39 26.99
C ALA A 116 14.40 49.00 26.19
N PRO A 117 15.44 48.46 26.87
CA PRO A 117 16.85 48.57 26.48
C PRO A 117 17.27 47.61 25.36
N GLU A 118 18.40 47.96 24.73
CA GLU A 118 19.01 47.23 23.61
C GLU A 118 19.29 45.76 23.95
N GLY A 119 18.78 44.84 23.12
CA GLY A 119 19.19 43.43 23.16
C GLY A 119 18.11 42.36 22.95
N VAL A 120 16.83 42.71 22.83
CA VAL A 120 15.74 41.72 22.64
C VAL A 120 15.18 41.77 21.21
N PRO A 121 15.24 40.69 20.41
CA PRO A 121 14.70 40.70 19.05
C PRO A 121 13.18 40.80 19.09
N LYS A 122 12.65 41.90 18.55
CA LYS A 122 11.22 42.12 18.31
C LYS A 122 10.66 40.98 17.42
N PRO A 123 9.56 40.31 17.78
CA PRO A 123 8.94 39.33 16.89
C PRO A 123 8.08 40.06 15.84
N ALA A 124 8.70 40.70 14.86
CA ALA A 124 7.99 41.51 13.86
C ALA A 124 7.54 40.71 12.62
N THR A 125 7.28 39.41 12.76
CA THR A 125 6.62 38.61 11.71
C THR A 125 5.34 38.02 12.26
N PRO A 126 4.16 38.33 11.67
CA PRO A 126 2.93 37.70 12.10
C PRO A 126 3.04 36.19 11.93
N HIS A 127 2.56 35.42 12.91
CA HIS A 127 2.66 33.95 12.90
C HIS A 127 2.11 33.32 11.61
N GLU A 128 1.16 33.99 10.95
CA GLU A 128 0.52 33.62 9.68
C GLU A 128 1.51 33.55 8.51
N THR A 129 2.56 34.39 8.56
CA THR A 129 3.63 34.40 7.56
C THR A 129 4.71 33.35 7.84
N SER A 130 4.66 32.67 8.98
CA SER A 130 5.58 31.58 9.27
C SER A 130 5.37 30.43 8.28
N LEU A 131 6.45 29.88 7.75
CA LEU A 131 6.40 28.71 6.85
C LEU A 131 5.61 27.55 7.47
N ALA A 132 5.71 27.36 8.78
CA ALA A 132 4.96 26.32 9.48
C ALA A 132 3.44 26.56 9.40
N HIS A 133 3.00 27.81 9.49
CA HIS A 133 1.59 28.17 9.29
C HIS A 133 1.19 28.00 7.83
N GLN A 134 1.96 28.58 6.90
CA GLN A 134 1.70 28.51 5.46
C GLN A 134 1.56 27.07 4.93
N LEU A 135 2.39 26.14 5.39
CA LEU A 135 2.34 24.74 4.97
C LEU A 135 1.15 23.97 5.56
N CYS A 136 0.63 24.38 6.72
CA CYS A 136 -0.51 23.74 7.36
C CYS A 136 -1.86 24.28 6.89
N LEU A 137 -1.89 25.36 6.09
CA LEU A 137 -3.14 25.86 5.52
C LEU A 137 -3.81 24.78 4.64
N PRO A 138 -5.15 24.75 4.58
CA PRO A 138 -5.87 23.95 3.60
C PRO A 138 -5.54 24.50 2.19
N HIS A 139 -4.63 23.83 1.49
CA HIS A 139 -4.27 24.21 0.14
C HIS A 139 -5.38 23.79 -0.81
N SER A 140 -5.90 24.72 -1.61
CA SER A 140 -6.73 24.35 -2.76
C SER A 140 -5.85 23.55 -3.73
N HIS A 141 -6.30 22.35 -4.08
CA HIS A 141 -5.61 21.54 -5.08
C HIS A 141 -6.23 21.81 -6.44
N PRO A 142 -5.40 21.96 -7.50
CA PRO A 142 -5.95 22.02 -8.84
C PRO A 142 -6.75 20.74 -9.10
N PRO A 143 -7.87 20.84 -9.82
CA PRO A 143 -8.69 19.69 -10.13
C PRO A 143 -7.83 18.64 -10.83
N SER A 144 -8.03 17.38 -10.44
CA SER A 144 -7.39 16.25 -11.09
C SER A 144 -7.73 16.24 -12.58
N ALA A 145 -6.76 15.83 -13.41
CA ALA A 145 -6.94 15.67 -14.86
C ALA A 145 -7.83 14.47 -15.24
N LEU A 146 -8.55 13.90 -14.26
CA LEU A 146 -9.47 12.80 -14.47
C LEU A 146 -10.73 13.33 -15.14
N ASP A 147 -11.14 12.65 -16.20
CA ASP A 147 -12.36 12.94 -16.93
C ASP A 147 -13.60 12.54 -16.10
N ARG A 148 -14.34 13.56 -15.63
CA ARG A 148 -15.55 13.43 -14.82
C ARG A 148 -16.72 12.76 -15.55
N SER A 149 -16.67 12.64 -16.88
CA SER A 149 -17.70 11.96 -17.66
C SER A 149 -17.59 10.43 -17.60
N ARG A 150 -16.45 9.88 -17.17
CA ARG A 150 -16.26 8.42 -17.10
C ARG A 150 -17.23 7.81 -16.10
N MET A 151 -17.98 6.79 -16.55
CA MET A 151 -19.00 6.12 -15.74
C MET A 151 -18.49 5.67 -14.36
N GLY A 152 -17.29 5.09 -14.28
CA GLY A 152 -16.71 4.66 -13.00
C GLY A 152 -16.51 5.81 -12.01
N LEU A 153 -16.08 6.98 -12.50
CA LEU A 153 -15.92 8.18 -11.66
C LEU A 153 -17.27 8.77 -11.26
N THR A 154 -18.24 8.82 -12.18
CA THR A 154 -19.60 9.28 -11.86
C THR A 154 -20.27 8.40 -10.81
N TYR A 155 -20.04 7.09 -10.87
CA TYR A 155 -20.55 6.17 -9.87
C TYR A 155 -19.90 6.45 -8.51
N LEU A 156 -18.58 6.52 -8.43
CA LEU A 156 -17.88 6.81 -7.17
C LEU A 156 -18.29 8.15 -6.56
N SER A 157 -18.47 9.19 -7.38
CA SER A 157 -18.93 10.50 -6.90
C SER A 157 -20.36 10.46 -6.37
N THR A 158 -21.26 9.64 -6.92
CA THR A 158 -22.62 9.46 -6.36
C THR A 158 -22.61 8.85 -4.96
N TYR A 159 -21.57 8.08 -4.62
CA TYR A 159 -21.35 7.54 -3.26
C TYR A 159 -20.51 8.48 -2.37
N GLY A 160 -20.30 9.72 -2.80
CA GLY A 160 -19.58 10.74 -2.02
C GLY A 160 -18.06 10.62 -2.07
N TRP A 161 -17.50 9.89 -3.05
CA TRP A 161 -16.05 9.89 -3.27
C TRP A 161 -15.66 11.06 -4.19
N ASP A 162 -14.80 11.94 -3.68
CA ASP A 162 -14.32 13.12 -4.41
C ASP A 162 -12.92 12.85 -5.00
N PRO A 163 -12.75 12.95 -6.35
CA PRO A 163 -11.45 12.75 -6.99
C PRO A 163 -10.40 13.80 -6.58
N ASP A 164 -10.83 15.01 -6.21
CA ASP A 164 -9.90 16.11 -5.92
C ASP A 164 -9.48 16.16 -4.45
N ALA A 165 -10.17 15.43 -3.58
CA ALA A 165 -9.84 15.33 -2.17
C ALA A 165 -8.49 14.63 -1.91
N ARG A 166 -7.91 13.92 -2.89
CA ARG A 166 -6.66 13.12 -2.74
C ARG A 166 -6.69 12.20 -1.52
N LYS A 167 -7.84 11.58 -1.27
CA LYS A 167 -8.01 10.61 -0.19
C LYS A 167 -8.40 9.26 -0.75
N GLY A 168 -8.08 8.22 0.01
CA GLY A 168 -8.39 6.85 -0.35
C GLY A 168 -9.87 6.53 -0.22
N LEU A 169 -10.22 5.32 -0.64
CA LEU A 169 -11.54 4.75 -0.36
C LEU A 169 -11.61 4.25 1.10
N GLY A 170 -12.80 4.18 1.68
CA GLY A 170 -13.04 3.64 3.03
C GLY A 170 -13.69 4.66 3.97
N PHE A 171 -14.13 4.21 5.15
CA PHE A 171 -14.89 5.03 6.10
C PHE A 171 -14.10 6.27 6.58
N LYS A 172 -12.82 6.12 6.88
CA LYS A 172 -11.91 7.24 7.21
C LYS A 172 -11.11 7.71 6.00
N GLN A 173 -11.50 7.29 4.79
CA GLN A 173 -10.82 7.59 3.54
C GLN A 173 -9.32 7.17 3.53
N GLN A 174 -9.02 6.05 4.19
CA GLN A 174 -7.67 5.56 4.47
C GLN A 174 -7.11 4.58 3.41
N GLY A 175 -7.89 4.27 2.37
CA GLY A 175 -7.49 3.32 1.33
C GLY A 175 -6.32 3.79 0.47
N ILE A 176 -5.77 2.87 -0.31
CA ILE A 176 -4.74 3.21 -1.31
C ILE A 176 -5.34 4.11 -2.39
N GLN A 177 -4.64 5.19 -2.74
CA GLN A 177 -5.07 6.14 -3.78
C GLN A 177 -4.66 5.69 -5.18
N TYR A 178 -3.48 5.08 -5.27
CA TYR A 178 -2.88 4.64 -6.52
C TYR A 178 -2.81 3.11 -6.56
N PRO A 179 -3.03 2.50 -7.74
CA PRO A 179 -2.83 1.08 -7.91
C PRO A 179 -1.40 0.66 -7.54
N VAL A 180 -1.29 -0.49 -6.88
CA VAL A 180 0.02 -1.07 -6.52
C VAL A 180 0.69 -1.57 -7.80
N LYS A 181 1.91 -1.08 -8.06
CA LYS A 181 2.70 -1.52 -9.20
C LYS A 181 3.34 -2.88 -8.89
N THR A 182 2.93 -3.91 -9.62
CA THR A 182 3.52 -5.25 -9.50
C THR A 182 4.80 -5.37 -10.30
N LYS A 183 5.79 -6.09 -9.75
CA LYS A 183 7.00 -6.48 -10.51
C LYS A 183 6.72 -7.79 -11.22
N VAL A 184 6.79 -7.78 -12.55
CA VAL A 184 6.64 -9.01 -13.35
C VAL A 184 7.87 -9.89 -13.13
N LYS A 185 7.64 -11.19 -12.96
CA LYS A 185 8.70 -12.19 -12.87
C LYS A 185 8.72 -12.99 -14.16
N ASP A 186 9.68 -12.70 -15.02
CA ASP A 186 9.87 -13.42 -16.28
C ASP A 186 10.71 -14.71 -16.11
N ASP A 187 11.30 -14.89 -14.92
CA ASP A 187 12.18 -16.01 -14.62
C ASP A 187 11.40 -17.28 -14.21
N LYS A 188 11.84 -18.42 -14.74
CA LYS A 188 11.35 -19.76 -14.35
C LYS A 188 11.97 -20.26 -13.03
N LEU A 189 12.87 -19.51 -12.41
CA LEU A 189 13.52 -19.89 -11.15
C LEU A 189 12.54 -19.78 -9.99
N GLY A 190 12.84 -20.43 -8.87
CA GLY A 190 12.10 -20.28 -7.61
C GLY A 190 11.96 -18.82 -7.14
N ILE A 191 10.94 -18.52 -6.35
CA ILE A 191 10.77 -17.20 -5.72
C ILE A 191 11.94 -16.99 -4.74
N GLY A 192 12.59 -15.83 -4.78
CA GLY A 192 13.74 -15.52 -3.92
C GLY A 192 15.10 -15.98 -4.43
N MET A 193 15.17 -16.64 -5.60
CA MET A 193 16.43 -16.98 -6.24
C MET A 193 16.91 -15.78 -7.07
N GLU A 194 17.92 -15.07 -6.58
CA GLU A 194 18.53 -13.97 -7.31
C GLU A 194 19.52 -14.52 -8.34
N VAL A 195 19.27 -14.24 -9.62
CA VAL A 195 20.26 -14.52 -10.67
C VAL A 195 21.40 -13.51 -10.49
N PRO A 196 22.65 -13.96 -10.33
CA PRO A 196 23.76 -13.02 -10.26
C PRO A 196 23.78 -12.20 -11.55
N LYS A 197 23.85 -10.87 -11.42
CA LYS A 197 23.76 -9.91 -12.54
C LYS A 197 24.83 -10.09 -13.62
N ASN A 198 25.81 -10.96 -13.39
CA ASN A 198 26.96 -11.21 -14.26
C ASN A 198 26.79 -12.43 -15.19
N LEU A 199 25.59 -12.97 -15.37
CA LEU A 199 25.41 -14.02 -16.37
C LEU A 199 25.46 -13.42 -17.79
N PRO A 200 26.17 -14.07 -18.73
CA PRO A 200 26.18 -13.63 -20.11
C PRO A 200 24.73 -13.62 -20.63
N PRO A 201 24.31 -12.58 -21.36
CA PRO A 201 22.97 -12.51 -21.91
C PRO A 201 22.72 -13.77 -22.76
N LYS A 202 21.58 -14.43 -22.55
CA LYS A 202 21.17 -15.56 -23.38
C LYS A 202 21.18 -15.08 -24.84
N LYS A 203 22.04 -15.68 -25.66
CA LYS A 203 22.10 -15.37 -27.09
C LYS A 203 20.73 -15.70 -27.67
N LYS A 204 20.07 -14.68 -28.22
CA LYS A 204 18.83 -14.86 -28.97
C LYS A 204 19.13 -15.84 -30.10
N GLU A 205 18.35 -16.91 -30.20
CA GLU A 205 18.45 -17.87 -31.28
C GLU A 205 18.22 -17.12 -32.59
N THR A 206 19.26 -17.01 -33.41
CA THR A 206 19.14 -16.41 -34.73
C THR A 206 18.61 -17.48 -35.67
N MET A 207 17.50 -17.19 -36.36
CA MET A 207 17.04 -18.07 -37.43
C MET A 207 18.08 -18.03 -38.55
N LEU A 208 18.81 -19.13 -38.72
CA LEU A 208 19.80 -19.29 -39.79
C LEU A 208 19.09 -19.66 -41.10
N ASP A 209 19.56 -19.11 -42.21
CA ASP A 209 19.09 -19.49 -43.55
C ASP A 209 19.27 -21.00 -43.80
N ALA A 210 18.36 -21.63 -44.55
CA ALA A 210 18.36 -23.08 -44.81
C ALA A 210 19.70 -23.62 -45.36
N LYS A 211 20.42 -22.84 -46.18
CA LYS A 211 21.75 -23.21 -46.68
C LYS A 211 22.82 -23.23 -45.59
N LYS A 212 22.76 -22.30 -44.63
CA LYS A 212 23.70 -22.22 -43.50
C LYS A 212 23.48 -23.38 -42.54
N VAL A 213 22.22 -23.77 -42.30
CA VAL A 213 21.88 -24.94 -41.47
C VAL A 213 22.46 -26.22 -42.07
N ARG A 214 22.30 -26.44 -43.39
CA ARG A 214 22.88 -27.62 -44.07
C ARG A 214 24.41 -27.66 -43.96
N LYS A 215 25.07 -26.51 -44.14
CA LYS A 215 26.53 -26.41 -44.02
C LYS A 215 27.02 -26.71 -42.61
N MET A 216 26.36 -26.17 -41.58
CA MET A 216 26.71 -26.47 -40.19
C MET A 216 26.53 -27.96 -39.87
N ALA A 217 25.44 -28.57 -40.32
CA ALA A 217 25.20 -30.00 -40.10
C ALA A 217 26.24 -30.88 -40.79
N GLU A 218 26.69 -30.52 -41.98
CA GLU A 218 27.75 -31.26 -42.69
C GLU A 218 29.11 -31.11 -42.00
N GLU A 219 29.45 -29.91 -41.54
CA GLU A 219 30.66 -29.68 -40.74
C GLU A 219 30.62 -30.45 -39.41
N GLU A 220 29.46 -30.48 -38.75
CA GLU A 220 29.26 -31.25 -37.53
C GLU A 220 29.39 -32.75 -37.79
N LYS A 221 28.83 -33.26 -38.89
CA LYS A 221 29.01 -34.66 -39.31
C LYS A 221 30.47 -34.98 -39.61
N ARG A 222 31.22 -34.08 -40.25
CA ARG A 222 32.66 -34.26 -40.52
C ARG A 222 33.48 -34.24 -39.23
N ARG A 223 33.17 -33.35 -38.29
CA ARG A 223 33.82 -33.30 -36.97
C ARG A 223 33.51 -34.56 -36.17
N ALA A 224 32.26 -35.02 -36.17
CA ALA A 224 31.86 -36.25 -35.51
C ALA A 224 32.54 -37.48 -36.12
N ALA A 225 32.68 -37.56 -37.45
CA ALA A 225 33.41 -38.63 -38.11
C ALA A 225 34.90 -38.62 -37.73
N ARG A 226 35.53 -37.44 -37.67
CA ARG A 226 36.92 -37.30 -37.23
C ARG A 226 37.11 -37.74 -35.77
N ILE A 227 36.19 -37.35 -34.89
CA ILE A 227 36.23 -37.76 -33.48
C ILE A 227 36.02 -39.27 -33.36
N ARG A 228 35.12 -39.86 -34.15
CA ARG A 228 34.94 -41.32 -34.18
C ARG A 228 36.17 -42.05 -34.67
N GLN A 229 36.85 -41.53 -35.70
CA GLN A 229 38.14 -42.05 -36.13
C GLN A 229 39.13 -42.00 -34.97
N GLN A 230 39.38 -40.84 -34.38
CA GLN A 230 40.34 -40.71 -33.28
C GLN A 230 40.01 -41.55 -32.02
N LEU A 231 38.73 -41.77 -31.71
CA LEU A 231 38.32 -42.52 -30.52
C LEU A 231 38.26 -44.04 -30.74
N PHE A 232 37.90 -44.49 -31.94
CA PHE A 232 37.64 -45.91 -32.22
C PHE A 232 38.67 -46.56 -33.15
N GLN A 233 39.49 -45.78 -33.84
CA GLN A 233 40.64 -46.27 -34.60
C GLN A 233 41.74 -46.60 -33.58
N ARG A 234 41.94 -47.89 -33.36
CA ARG A 234 43.01 -48.37 -32.49
C ARG A 234 44.29 -48.37 -33.31
N ASP A 235 45.18 -47.42 -33.03
CA ASP A 235 46.48 -47.26 -33.71
C ASP A 235 47.27 -48.59 -33.79
N ASP A 236 47.13 -49.44 -32.77
CA ASP A 236 47.74 -50.77 -32.70
C ASP A 236 47.23 -51.72 -33.81
N LEU A 237 45.92 -51.72 -34.11
CA LEU A 237 45.34 -52.60 -35.13
C LEU A 237 45.68 -52.14 -36.54
N GLU A 238 45.77 -50.84 -36.80
CA GLU A 238 46.14 -50.30 -38.12
C GLU A 238 47.57 -50.64 -38.52
N LYS A 239 48.48 -50.69 -37.54
CA LYS A 239 49.88 -51.06 -37.78
C LYS A 239 50.04 -52.52 -38.23
N TYR A 240 49.14 -53.41 -37.83
CA TYR A 240 49.20 -54.84 -38.16
C TYR A 240 48.26 -55.25 -39.29
N LEU A 241 47.10 -54.62 -39.44
CA LEU A 241 46.10 -55.00 -40.43
C LEU A 241 46.02 -54.06 -41.65
N GLY A 242 46.73 -52.92 -41.62
CA GLY A 242 46.76 -51.93 -42.70
C GLY A 242 45.52 -51.05 -42.78
N PRO A 243 45.58 -49.93 -43.53
CA PRO A 243 44.46 -49.00 -43.67
C PRO A 243 43.33 -49.66 -44.46
N GLY A 244 42.27 -50.10 -43.77
CA GLY A 244 41.08 -50.71 -44.39
C GLY A 244 40.62 -52.03 -43.79
N ALA A 245 41.27 -52.53 -42.74
CA ALA A 245 40.85 -53.72 -42.01
C ALA A 245 40.02 -53.35 -40.77
N ALA A 246 38.85 -52.79 -41.00
CA ALA A 246 37.78 -52.61 -40.01
C ALA A 246 36.43 -52.83 -40.69
#